data_AF-A0A0K0VKT4-F1
#
_entry.id   AF-A0A0K0VKT4-F1
#
_cell.length_a   1.000
_cell.length_b   1.000
_cell.length_c   1.000
_cell.angle_alpha   90.00
_cell.angle_beta   90.00
_cell.angle_gamma   90.00
#
_symmetry.space_group_name_H-M   'P 1'
#
loop_
_entity.id
_entity.type
_entity.pdbx_description
1 polymer ?
#
loop_
_entity_poly.entity_id
_entity_poly.type
_entity_poly.pdbx_seq_one_letter_code
_entity_poly.pdbx_strand_id
1 'polypeptide(L)' 'MDNKAVEDFMIESAEARGMQIGRNEGMQIGKAEGEYNKSIEVAKNMLAADSDPDFISQVTGLSTIEINKLKNE' A
#
# COMPACT_ATOMS: atom_id res chain seq x y z
N MET A 1 -30.49 34.02 -17.77
CA MET A 1 -29.68 33.70 -16.56
C MET A 1 -28.47 32.94 -17.05
N ASP A 2 -27.28 33.40 -16.69
CA ASP A 2 -26.02 32.94 -17.29
C ASP A 2 -25.67 31.53 -16.75
N ASN A 3 -25.87 30.51 -17.58
CA ASN A 3 -25.69 29.09 -17.19
C ASN A 3 -24.21 28.72 -16.98
N LYS A 4 -23.31 29.57 -17.47
CA LYS A 4 -21.85 29.37 -17.44
C LYS A 4 -21.28 29.31 -16.03
N ALA A 5 -21.72 30.18 -15.13
CA ALA A 5 -21.23 30.19 -13.75
C ALA A 5 -21.58 28.89 -13.00
N VAL A 6 -22.72 28.29 -13.33
CA VAL A 6 -23.17 27.02 -12.77
C VAL A 6 -22.36 25.86 -13.33
N GLU A 7 -22.05 25.90 -14.63
CA GLU A 7 -21.18 24.91 -15.30
C GLU A 7 -19.75 24.96 -14.76
N ASP A 8 -19.15 26.15 -14.67
CA ASP A 8 -17.79 26.33 -14.15
C ASP A 8 -17.67 25.83 -12.69
N PHE A 9 -18.66 26.14 -11.84
CA PHE A 9 -18.71 25.65 -10.46
C PHE A 9 -18.83 24.12 -10.38
N MET A 10 -19.63 23.51 -11.27
CA MET A 10 -19.76 22.05 -11.32
C MET A 10 -18.45 21.38 -11.74
N ILE A 11 -17.73 21.95 -12.71
CA ILE A 11 -16.43 21.43 -13.16
C ILE A 11 -15.40 21.53 -12.03
N GLU A 12 -15.24 22.71 -11.42
CA GLU A 12 -14.28 22.90 -10.31
C GLU A 12 -14.60 21.96 -9.14
N SER A 13 -15.88 21.81 -8.79
CA SER A 13 -16.32 20.88 -7.75
C SER A 13 -16.00 19.42 -8.09
N ALA A 14 -16.17 19.03 -9.36
CA ALA A 14 -15.85 17.68 -9.82
C ALA A 14 -14.34 17.41 -9.80
N GLU A 15 -13.53 18.36 -10.26
CA GLU A 15 -12.06 18.27 -10.25
C GLU A 15 -11.52 18.20 -8.81
N ALA A 16 -12.03 19.04 -7.91
CA ALA A 16 -11.65 19.03 -6.49
C ALA A 16 -11.98 17.69 -5.83
N ARG A 17 -13.17 17.13 -6.11
CA ARG A 17 -13.54 15.79 -5.62
C ARG A 17 -12.64 14.70 -6.21
N GLY A 18 -12.37 14.75 -7.52
CA GLY A 18 -11.49 13.80 -8.19
C GLY A 18 -10.08 13.79 -7.60
N MET A 19 -9.50 14.98 -7.37
CA MET A 19 -8.19 15.11 -6.71
C MET A 19 -8.21 14.57 -5.27
N GLN A 20 -9.28 14.85 -4.51
CA GLN A 20 -9.39 14.37 -3.14
C GLN A 20 -9.51 12.85 -3.06
N ILE A 21 -10.30 12.23 -3.95
CA ILE A 21 -10.44 10.77 -4.04
C ILE A 21 -9.10 10.16 -4.43
N GLY A 22 -8.48 10.64 -5.52
CA GLY A 22 -7.20 10.11 -6.00
C GLY A 22 -6.08 10.22 -4.96
N ARG A 23 -6.03 11.32 -4.20
CA ARG A 23 -5.06 11.48 -3.10
C ARG A 23 -5.30 10.48 -1.97
N ASN A 24 -6.56 10.24 -1.60
CA ASN A 24 -6.91 9.31 -0.53
C ASN A 24 -6.62 7.86 -0.93
N GLU A 25 -7.04 7.45 -2.14
CA GLU A 25 -6.78 6.11 -2.66
C GLU A 25 -5.27 5.87 -2.82
N GLY A 26 -4.55 6.81 -3.43
CA GLY A 26 -3.09 6.71 -3.59
C GLY A 26 -2.35 6.61 -2.26
N MET A 27 -2.78 7.35 -1.23
CA MET A 27 -2.19 7.25 0.10
C MET A 27 -2.47 5.90 0.77
N GLN A 28 -3.68 5.37 0.62
CA GLN A 28 -4.05 4.07 1.17
C GLN A 28 -3.26 2.94 0.51
N ILE A 29 -3.22 2.93 -0.83
CA ILE A 29 -2.46 1.94 -1.61
C ILE A 29 -0.97 2.02 -1.27
N GLY A 30 -0.39 3.22 -1.31
CA GLY A 30 1.04 3.41 -1.02
C GLY A 30 1.41 3.01 0.41
N LYS A 31 0.53 3.24 1.38
CA LYS A 31 0.75 2.79 2.76
C LYS A 31 0.73 1.25 2.86
N ALA A 32 -0.25 0.59 2.25
CA ALA A 32 -0.36 -0.87 2.27
C ALA A 32 0.83 -1.54 1.56
N GLU A 33 1.22 -1.04 0.38
CA GLU A 33 2.39 -1.52 -0.34
C GLU A 33 3.69 -1.30 0.45
N GLY A 34 3.82 -0.13 1.09
CA GLY A 34 4.98 0.19 1.92
C GLY A 34 5.10 -0.73 3.15
N GLU A 35 4.00 -0.96 3.86
CA GLU A 35 3.95 -1.88 5.01
C GLU A 35 4.31 -3.31 4.58
N TYR A 36 3.72 -3.80 3.48
CA TYR A 36 4.03 -5.13 2.94
C TYR A 36 5.50 -5.26 2.51
N ASN A 37 6.02 -4.30 1.74
CA ASN A 37 7.42 -4.30 1.31
C ASN A 37 8.38 -4.28 2.51
N LYS A 38 8.03 -3.56 3.58
CA LYS A 38 8.83 -3.56 4.80
C LYS A 38 8.80 -4.91 5.50
N SER A 39 7.65 -5.58 5.58
CA SER A 39 7.57 -6.95 6.10
C SER A 39 8.45 -7.92 5.32
N ILE A 40 8.49 -7.81 3.99
CA ILE A 40 9.37 -8.62 3.12
C ILE A 40 10.85 -8.35 3.44
N GLU A 41 11.26 -7.08 3.54
CA GLU A 41 12.64 -6.71 3.87
C GLU A 41 13.07 -7.28 5.23
N VAL A 42 12.22 -7.14 6.25
CA VAL A 42 12.47 -7.69 7.59
C VAL A 42 12.58 -9.22 7.53
N ALA A 43 11.67 -9.90 6.83
CA ALA A 43 11.71 -11.35 6.67
C ALA A 43 13.01 -11.82 6.00
N LYS A 44 13.47 -11.15 4.94
CA LYS A 44 14.75 -11.47 4.27
C LYS A 44 15.93 -11.33 5.23
N ASN A 45 15.98 -10.27 6.02
CA ASN A 45 17.03 -10.06 7.01
C ASN A 45 17.03 -11.13 8.11
N MET A 46 15.84 -11.54 8.58
CA MET A 46 15.71 -12.60 9.59
C MET A 46 16.09 -13.98 9.03
N LEU A 47 15.70 -14.30 7.79
CA LEU A 47 16.13 -15.52 7.11
C LEU A 47 17.66 -15.56 6.95
N ALA A 48 18.29 -14.43 6.59
CA ALA A 48 19.74 -14.31 6.51
C ALA A 48 20.45 -14.46 7.87
N ALA A 49 19.72 -14.24 8.97
CA ALA A 49 20.17 -14.47 10.33
C ALA A 49 19.80 -15.88 10.87
N ASP A 50 19.46 -16.82 9.98
CA ASP A 50 19.04 -18.19 10.30
C ASP A 50 17.87 -18.28 11.32
N SER A 51 16.99 -17.27 11.32
CA SER A 51 15.80 -17.27 12.18
C SER A 51 14.78 -18.30 11.71
N ASP A 52 14.03 -18.86 12.67
CA ASP A 52 13.00 -19.86 12.40
C ASP A 52 11.84 -19.31 11.53
N PRO A 53 11.39 -20.03 10.48
CA PRO A 53 10.33 -19.55 9.59
C PRO A 53 8.98 -19.29 10.28
N ASP A 54 8.61 -20.05 11.31
CA ASP A 54 7.36 -19.82 12.03
C ASP A 54 7.47 -18.56 12.88
N PHE A 55 8.63 -18.32 13.49
CA PHE A 55 8.91 -17.07 14.19
C PHE A 55 8.87 -15.85 13.24
N ILE A 56 9.47 -15.96 12.05
CA ILE A 56 9.44 -14.89 11.04
C ILE A 56 7.99 -14.58 10.64
N SER A 57 7.14 -15.61 10.47
CA SER A 57 5.72 -15.44 10.17
C SER A 57 4.99 -14.65 11.25
N GLN A 58 5.25 -14.97 12.52
CA GLN A 58 4.65 -14.26 13.65
C GLN A 58 5.07 -12.78 13.74
N VAL A 59 6.34 -12.48 13.47
CA VAL A 59 6.87 -11.11 13.59
C VAL A 59 6.46 -10.23 12.40
N THR A 60 6.51 -10.77 11.19
CA THR A 60 6.32 -9.99 9.95
C THR A 60 4.88 -9.97 9.46
N GLY A 61 4.04 -10.88 9.95
CA GLY A 61 2.67 -11.08 9.49
C GLY A 61 2.57 -11.77 8.13
N LEU A 62 3.70 -12.16 7.53
CA LEU A 62 3.73 -12.92 6.28
C LEU A 62 3.35 -14.38 6.54
N SER A 63 2.69 -14.99 5.56
CA SER A 63 2.43 -16.43 5.59
C SER A 63 3.71 -17.24 5.43
N THR A 64 3.71 -18.47 5.92
CA THR A 64 4.81 -19.42 5.71
C THR A 64 5.07 -19.70 4.23
N ILE A 65 4.03 -19.62 3.38
CA ILE A 65 4.17 -19.75 1.92
C ILE A 65 4.99 -18.58 1.35
N GLU A 66 4.70 -17.34 1.77
CA GLU A 66 5.46 -16.17 1.34
C GLU A 66 6.91 -16.27 1.81
N ILE A 67 7.15 -16.63 3.07
CA ILE A 67 8.50 -16.79 3.63
C ILE A 67 9.29 -17.86 2.86
N ASN A 68 8.67 -19.00 2.53
CA ASN A 68 9.31 -20.04 1.73
C ASN A 68 9.62 -19.60 0.31
N LYS A 69 8.83 -18.71 -0.29
CA LYS A 69 9.17 -18.10 -1.59
C LYS A 69 10.41 -17.22 -1.48
N LEU A 70 10.52 -16.41 -0.43
CA LEU A 70 11.67 -15.53 -0.20
C LEU A 70 12.98 -16.29 -0.01
N LYS A 71 12.93 -17.53 0.51
CA LYS A 71 14.10 -18.39 0.66
C LYS A 71 14.65 -18.93 -0.67
N ASN A 72 13.80 -18.97 -1.70
CA ASN A 72 14.11 -19.53 -3.02
C ASN A 72 14.28 -18.44 -4.10
N GLU A 73 14.20 -17.16 -3.73
CA GLU A 73 14.64 -16.02 -4.55
C GLU A 73 16.17 -15.85 -4.49
#